data_AF-A0A0J1HZU8-F1
#
_entry.id   AF-A0A0J1HZU8-F1
#
_cell.length_a   1.000
_cell.length_b   1.000
_cell.length_c   1.000
_cell.angle_alpha   90.00
_cell.angle_beta   90.00
_cell.angle_gamma   90.00
#
_symmetry.space_group_name_H-M   'P 1'
#
loop_
_entity.id
_entity.type
_entity.pdbx_description
1 polymer ?
#
loop_
_entity_poly.entity_id
_entity_poly.type
_entity_poly.pdbx_seq_one_letter_code
_entity_poly.pdbx_strand_id
1 'polypeptide(L)'
;MQKINSLTQCTEIQLEEAHRKYLIIYPYLQKPKYLEKISVEENISIRTLRYWIQKYQELGLRGLVRMKRTDKSKVKVDLAIQDQVKKYSCPTKVFQLLPFTEEH
;
A
#
# COMPACT_ATOMS: atom_id res chain seq x y z
N MET A 1 1.14 0.71 18.53
CA MET A 1 1.79 0.13 17.35
C MET A 1 1.56 -1.38 17.40
N GLN A 2 0.77 -1.97 16.50
CA GLN A 2 0.69 -3.44 16.45
C GLN A 2 1.94 -3.96 15.73
N LYS A 3 2.87 -4.54 16.49
CA LYS A 3 4.12 -5.11 15.96
C LYS A 3 3.79 -6.47 15.34
N ILE A 4 3.88 -6.57 14.01
CA ILE A 4 3.76 -7.88 13.33
C ILE A 4 5.05 -8.64 13.65
N ASN A 5 4.92 -9.65 14.51
CA ASN A 5 6.07 -10.45 14.94
C ASN A 5 6.28 -11.65 14.00
N SER A 6 5.19 -12.15 13.40
CA SER A 6 5.18 -13.33 12.52
C SER A 6 4.32 -13.11 11.27
N LEU A 7 4.71 -13.75 10.16
CA LEU A 7 3.96 -13.78 8.90
C LEU A 7 2.57 -14.42 9.04
N THR A 8 2.39 -15.28 10.05
CA THR A 8 1.10 -15.93 10.37
C THR A 8 0.03 -14.95 10.86
N GLN A 9 0.40 -13.71 11.18
CA GLN A 9 -0.53 -12.66 11.63
C GLN A 9 -0.98 -11.74 10.48
N CYS A 10 -0.48 -11.96 9.26
CA CYS A 10 -0.83 -11.17 8.09
C CYS A 10 -2.08 -11.74 7.41
N THR A 11 -2.93 -10.86 6.88
CA THR A 11 -3.99 -11.28 5.97
C THR A 11 -3.42 -11.65 4.60
N GLU A 12 -4.18 -12.40 3.81
CA GLU A 12 -3.79 -12.79 2.45
C GLU A 12 -3.47 -11.57 1.57
N ILE A 13 -4.28 -10.52 1.65
CA ILE A 13 -4.05 -9.24 0.96
C ILE A 13 -2.69 -8.64 1.35
N GLN A 14 -2.34 -8.66 2.64
CA GLN A 14 -1.07 -8.12 3.12
C GLN A 14 0.14 -8.94 2.65
N LEU A 15 -0.02 -10.26 2.57
CA LEU A 15 1.01 -11.15 2.04
C LEU A 15 1.20 -10.94 0.55
N GLU A 16 0.12 -10.78 -0.21
CA GLU A 16 0.17 -10.52 -1.64
C GLU A 16 0.84 -9.17 -1.94
N GLU A 17 0.49 -8.10 -1.21
CA GLU A 17 1.18 -6.81 -1.31
C GLU A 17 2.68 -6.91 -0.99
N ALA A 18 3.04 -7.64 0.06
CA ALA A 18 4.44 -7.85 0.43
C ALA A 18 5.19 -8.65 -0.65
N HIS A 19 4.53 -9.66 -1.23
CA HIS A 19 5.07 -10.45 -2.32
C HIS A 19 5.29 -9.62 -3.58
N ARG A 20 4.34 -8.76 -3.96
CA ARG A 20 4.51 -7.83 -5.10
C ARG A 20 5.72 -6.92 -4.91
N LYS A 21 5.90 -6.35 -3.70
CA LYS A 21 7.09 -5.54 -3.39
C LYS A 21 8.38 -6.34 -3.46
N TYR A 22 8.34 -7.60 -3.00
CA TYR A 22 9.48 -8.50 -3.08
C TYR A 22 9.89 -8.73 -4.54
N LEU A 23 8.94 -9.00 -5.44
CA LEU A 23 9.21 -9.18 -6.86
C LEU A 23 9.86 -7.94 -7.50
N ILE A 24 9.48 -6.74 -7.06
CA ILE A 24 10.07 -5.48 -7.54
C ILE A 24 11.54 -5.32 -7.10
N ILE A 25 11.87 -5.68 -5.86
CA ILE A 25 13.26 -5.56 -5.36
C ILE A 25 14.12 -6.79 -5.69
N TYR A 26 13.51 -7.91 -6.08
CA TYR A 26 14.20 -9.16 -6.39
C TYR A 26 15.31 -9.01 -7.46
N PRO A 27 15.09 -8.28 -8.57
CA PRO A 27 16.15 -8.00 -9.56
C PRO A 27 17.34 -7.22 -9.00
N TYR A 28 17.18 -6.47 -7.91
CA TYR A 28 18.32 -5.85 -7.22
C TYR A 28 19.04 -6.85 -6.32
N LEU A 29 18.29 -7.70 -5.60
CA LEU A 29 18.84 -8.69 -4.66
C LEU A 29 19.70 -9.74 -5.37
N GLN A 30 19.30 -10.15 -6.57
CA GLN A 30 20.06 -11.10 -7.39
C GLN A 30 21.34 -10.50 -8.01
N LYS A 31 21.57 -9.19 -7.83
CA LYS A 31 22.62 -8.37 -8.47
C LYS A 31 22.57 -8.16 -10.02
N PRO A 32 21.53 -8.51 -10.80
CA PRO A 32 21.52 -8.21 -12.24
C PRO A 32 21.08 -6.77 -12.59
N LYS A 33 20.37 -6.06 -11.70
CA LYS A 33 19.82 -4.72 -12.00
C LYS A 33 20.18 -3.67 -10.93
N TYR A 34 20.51 -2.46 -11.39
CA TYR A 34 20.69 -1.27 -10.55
C TYR A 34 19.35 -0.68 -10.10
N LEU A 35 19.33 -0.04 -8.92
CA LEU A 35 18.14 0.61 -8.36
C LEU A 35 17.57 1.70 -9.25
N GLU A 36 18.42 2.40 -10.00
CA GLU A 36 18.02 3.46 -10.91
C GLU A 36 17.14 2.93 -12.04
N LYS A 37 17.48 1.77 -12.61
CA LYS A 37 16.66 1.13 -13.64
C LYS A 37 15.31 0.69 -13.09
N ILE A 38 15.30 0.06 -11.92
CA ILE A 38 14.06 -0.38 -11.25
C ILE A 38 13.18 0.83 -10.90
N SER A 39 13.79 1.95 -10.49
CA SER A 39 13.08 3.18 -10.17
C SER A 39 12.33 3.76 -11.36
N VAL A 40 12.96 3.74 -12.54
CA VAL A 40 12.35 4.21 -13.80
C VAL A 40 11.30 3.22 -14.30
N GLU A 41 11.61 1.92 -14.34
CA GLU A 41 10.70 0.86 -14.83
C GLU A 41 9.40 0.81 -14.00
N GLU A 42 9.50 0.86 -12.68
CA GLU A 42 8.36 0.71 -11.77
C GLU A 42 7.73 2.05 -11.34
N ASN A 43 8.31 3.18 -11.77
CA ASN A 43 7.92 4.53 -11.33
C ASN A 43 7.95 4.71 -9.79
N ILE A 44 8.90 4.04 -9.11
CA ILE A 44 9.06 4.09 -7.65
C ILE A 44 10.34 4.84 -7.32
N SER A 45 10.29 5.76 -6.34
CA SER A 45 11.50 6.49 -5.94
C SER A 45 12.60 5.55 -5.42
N ILE A 46 13.86 5.88 -5.73
CA ILE A 46 15.04 5.16 -5.21
C ILE A 46 15.02 5.09 -3.67
N ARG A 47 14.55 6.14 -3.01
CA ARG A 47 14.41 6.18 -1.54
C ARG A 47 13.46 5.09 -1.04
N THR A 48 12.33 4.89 -1.71
CA THR A 48 11.36 3.85 -1.38
C THR A 48 11.95 2.46 -1.58
N LEU A 49 12.65 2.23 -2.70
CA LEU A 49 13.31 0.95 -2.98
C LEU A 49 14.37 0.62 -1.91
N ARG A 50 15.23 1.59 -1.57
CA ARG A 50 16.22 1.43 -0.49
C ARG A 50 15.58 1.10 0.85
N TYR A 51 14.48 1.77 1.18
CA TYR A 51 13.73 1.48 2.40
C TYR A 51 13.17 0.04 2.42
N TRP A 52 12.61 -0.43 1.30
CA TRP A 52 12.12 -1.81 1.19
C TRP A 52 13.24 -2.83 1.33
N ILE A 53 14.38 -2.60 0.66
CA ILE A 53 15.55 -3.48 0.75
C ILE A 53 16.06 -3.57 2.17
N GLN A 54 16.24 -2.42 2.85
CA GLN A 54 16.68 -2.39 4.23
C GLN A 54 15.71 -3.17 5.13
N LYS A 55 14.39 -2.94 4.99
CA LYS A 55 13.39 -3.65 5.79
C LYS A 55 13.37 -5.15 5.52
N TYR A 56 13.58 -5.54 4.26
CA TYR A 56 13.69 -6.94 3.88
C TYR A 56 14.95 -7.59 4.46
N GLN A 57 16.10 -6.90 4.48
CA GLN A 57 17.33 -7.41 5.10
C GLN A 57 17.20 -7.56 6.62
N GLU A 58 16.53 -6.62 7.29
CA GLU A 58 16.35 -6.65 8.75
C GLU A 58 15.31 -7.69 9.21
N LEU A 59 14.24 -7.87 8.44
CA LEU A 59 13.04 -8.58 8.91
C LEU A 59 12.58 -9.70 7.97
N GLY A 60 13.14 -9.84 6.78
CA GLY A 60 12.65 -10.72 5.71
C GLY A 60 11.36 -10.19 5.08
N LEU A 61 10.54 -11.09 4.52
CA LEU A 61 9.30 -10.73 3.83
C LEU A 61 8.32 -9.94 4.70
N ARG A 62 8.33 -10.16 6.04
CA ARG A 62 7.47 -9.42 6.98
C ARG A 62 7.81 -7.92 7.02
N GLY A 63 9.05 -7.54 6.68
CA GLY A 63 9.48 -6.14 6.60
C GLY A 63 8.84 -5.36 5.44
N LEU A 64 8.35 -6.07 4.42
CA LEU A 64 7.66 -5.48 3.27
C LEU A 64 6.16 -5.34 3.48
N VAL A 65 5.60 -6.02 4.48
CA VAL A 65 4.19 -5.92 4.85
C VAL A 65 3.91 -4.51 5.35
N ARG A 66 2.90 -3.84 4.77
CA ARG A 66 2.47 -2.53 5.22
C ARG A 66 1.80 -2.67 6.59
N MET A 67 2.44 -2.13 7.64
CA MET A 67 1.79 -2.03 8.95
C MET A 67 0.57 -1.13 8.84
N LYS A 68 -0.59 -1.65 9.28
CA LYS A 68 -1.81 -0.85 9.36
C LYS A 68 -1.55 0.29 10.36
N ARG A 69 -1.72 1.53 9.92
CA ARG A 69 -1.67 2.69 10.84
C ARG A 69 -2.76 2.48 11.90
N THR A 70 -2.36 2.40 13.17
CA THR A 70 -3.29 2.26 14.31
C THR A 70 -4.16 3.51 14.54
N ASP A 71 -3.86 4.61 13.84
CA ASP A 71 -4.56 5.89 13.95
C ASP A 71 -5.91 5.96 13.19
N LYS A 72 -6.28 4.93 12.43
CA LYS A 72 -7.54 4.93 11.67
C LYS A 72 -8.83 4.81 12.51
N SER A 73 -8.77 4.96 13.83
CA SER A 73 -9.94 4.87 14.72
C SER A 73 -9.76 5.60 16.06
N LYS A 74 -9.15 6.79 16.08
CA LYS A 74 -9.30 7.70 17.22
C LYS A 74 -9.58 9.12 16.76
N VAL A 75 -10.55 9.29 15.86
CA VAL A 75 -11.31 10.54 15.89
C VAL A 75 -12.15 10.46 17.17
N LYS A 76 -11.70 11.08 18.26
CA LYS A 76 -12.57 11.47 19.39
C LYS A 76 -13.49 12.57 18.86
N VAL A 77 -14.41 12.22 17.98
CA VAL A 77 -15.55 13.08 17.68
C VAL A 77 -16.56 12.80 18.76
N ASP A 78 -16.81 13.83 19.56
CA ASP A 78 -17.94 13.88 20.47
C ASP A 78 -19.19 13.41 19.73
N LEU A 79 -19.96 12.50 20.34
CA LEU A 79 -21.08 11.80 19.69
C LEU A 79 -22.09 12.77 19.06
N ALA A 80 -22.16 14.01 19.54
CA ALA A 80 -23.00 15.06 18.99
C ALA A 80 -22.63 15.50 17.56
N ILE A 81 -21.37 15.36 17.13
CA ILE A 81 -20.89 15.84 15.81
C ILE A 81 -21.10 14.78 14.72
N GLN A 82 -21.11 13.49 15.06
CA GLN A 82 -21.30 12.42 14.05
C GLN A 82 -22.68 12.45 13.38
N ASP A 83 -23.72 12.90 14.10
CA ASP A 83 -25.08 12.92 13.55
C ASP A 83 -25.25 14.00 12.47
N GLN A 84 -24.54 15.14 12.59
CA GLN A 84 -24.58 16.20 11.58
C GLN A 84 -23.88 15.81 10.28
N VAL A 85 -22.85 14.96 10.31
CA VAL A 85 -22.12 14.55 9.10
C VAL A 85 -23.00 13.68 8.19
N LYS A 86 -23.94 12.91 8.73
CA LYS A 86 -24.92 12.16 7.93
C LYS A 86 -25.84 13.08 7.11
N LYS A 87 -26.16 14.27 7.63
CA LYS A 87 -27.05 15.23 6.96
C LYS A 87 -26.46 15.81 5.67
N TYR A 88 -25.14 15.86 5.56
CA TYR A 88 -24.43 16.44 4.41
C TYR A 88 -23.67 15.40 3.55
N SER A 89 -23.89 14.10 3.78
CA SER A 89 -23.32 13.05 2.94
C SER A 89 -24.06 12.98 1.60
N CYS A 90 -23.73 13.89 0.69
CA CYS A 90 -24.14 13.83 -0.71
C CYS A 90 -23.79 12.46 -1.30
N PRO A 91 -24.74 11.71 -1.88
CA PRO A 91 -24.45 10.45 -2.53
C PRO A 91 -23.92 10.77 -3.94
N THR A 92 -22.60 10.85 -4.12
CA THR A 92 -22.04 10.73 -5.47
C THR A 92 -22.17 9.27 -5.89
N LYS A 93 -23.33 8.95 -6.45
CA LYS A 93 -23.63 7.69 -7.14
C LYS A 93 -22.88 7.69 -8.48
N VAL A 94 -22.65 6.48 -8.98
CA VAL A 94 -22.32 6.09 -10.36
C VAL A 94 -20.92 6.40 -10.91
N PHE A 95 -20.00 5.45 -10.71
CA PHE A 95 -19.03 5.08 -11.74
C PHE A 95 -19.54 3.78 -12.39
N GLN A 96 -20.47 3.91 -13.32
CA GLN A 96 -20.90 2.81 -14.20
C GLN A 96 -20.56 3.21 -15.63
N LEU A 97 -19.64 2.44 -16.22
CA LEU A 97 -19.55 2.01 -17.63
C LEU A 97 -20.34 2.84 -18.65
N LEU A 98 -19.66 3.36 -19.68
CA LEU A 98 -19.96 3.17 -21.11
C LEU A 98 -18.92 3.92 -22.00
N PRO A 99 -18.83 3.63 -23.32
CA PRO A 99 -17.61 3.15 -23.96
C PRO A 99 -16.86 4.21 -24.78
N PHE A 100 -15.61 3.87 -25.09
CA PHE A 100 -14.87 4.44 -26.21
C PHE A 100 -15.54 4.01 -27.52
N THR A 101 -16.19 4.94 -28.22
CA THR A 101 -16.60 4.79 -29.62
C THR A 101 -16.35 6.09 -30.37
N GLU A 102 -15.95 5.92 -31.62
CA GLU A 102 -15.34 6.87 -32.54
C GLU A 102 -16.32 7.83 -33.25
N GLU A 103 -15.73 8.83 -33.92
CA GLU A 103 -16.15 9.58 -35.14
C GLU A 103 -17.40 10.48 -35.13
N HIS A 104 -17.20 11.79 -35.35
CA HIS A 104 -17.36 12.44 -36.69
C HIS A 104 -16.70 13.83 -36.69
#